data_AF-A0A1F8GDW9-F1
#
_entry.id   AF-A0A1F8GDW9-F1
#
_cell.length_a   1.000
_cell.length_b   1.000
_cell.length_c   1.000
_cell.angle_alpha   90.00
_cell.angle_beta   90.00
_cell.angle_gamma   90.00
#
_symmetry.space_group_name_H-M   'P 1'
#
loop_
_entity.id
_entity.type
_entity.pdbx_description
1 polymer ?
#
loop_
_entity_poly.entity_id
_entity_poly.type
_entity_poly.pdbx_seq_one_letter_code
_entity_poly.pdbx_strand_id
1 'polypeptide(L)'
;MANYRFPDGFKWGSATSAHQVEGGNHNDWTEWEKSPARIAQLKKEGKDPSGFISGKACDSYNRYEEDFDIAKKLNQNIHRFSIEWSRIEPEEGRFDFEAIKHYQCLVKALRDRGIEPMVTLWHFTNPVWFADKGGWLNSKAPGYFTRYAKYVVDNLKSEVGLWITFNEAFTVYAGHTKLNATWPSRGKGIFNFLKMRKNIAKAHILAYQSIKDSYKNVPSGQALHNGMSHNVMIGITENNVYVPDTKVFWTTWARRKYKNFRNFYFFKDNAPYYDFIGLNYYHMSRKPAFSKKNEIVSKQEFMKEVNWEIYPEGMYHVLKDLSKFKKPIYITENGIADESDQLREKFIKDHLYWVWRAIQDGVDVRGYLYWSLLDNFEWAEGFRPRFGLVEVDYATLERKIRPSAYEYGKICLTNQL
;
A
#
# COMPACT_ATOMS: atom_id res chain seq x y z
N MET A 1 22.82 -22.82 14.84
CA MET A 1 22.47 -21.47 14.35
C MET A 1 21.14 -21.09 14.98
N ALA A 2 20.93 -19.82 15.33
CA ALA A 2 19.64 -19.39 15.89
C ALA A 2 18.54 -19.59 14.84
N ASN A 3 17.39 -20.15 15.25
CA ASN A 3 16.25 -20.38 14.36
C ASN A 3 15.13 -19.40 14.73
N TYR A 4 14.84 -18.44 13.85
CA TYR A 4 13.83 -17.41 14.07
C TYR A 4 12.51 -17.80 13.41
N ARG A 5 11.76 -18.69 14.07
CA ARG A 5 10.46 -19.17 13.56
C ARG A 5 9.34 -18.17 13.80
N PHE A 6 8.50 -17.97 12.78
CA PHE A 6 7.29 -17.16 12.83
C PHE A 6 6.07 -18.00 13.24
N PRO A 7 4.96 -17.37 13.68
CA PRO A 7 3.74 -18.10 14.05
C PRO A 7 3.24 -19.03 12.92
N ASP A 8 2.61 -20.14 13.30
CA ASP A 8 1.98 -21.01 12.30
C ASP A 8 0.84 -20.27 11.59
N GLY A 9 0.72 -20.46 10.28
CA GLY A 9 -0.27 -19.76 9.45
C GLY A 9 0.07 -18.30 9.13
N PHE A 10 1.28 -17.83 9.43
CA PHE A 10 1.74 -16.49 9.07
C PHE A 10 1.64 -16.25 7.56
N LYS A 11 1.15 -15.06 7.20
CA LYS A 11 0.91 -14.70 5.80
C LYS A 11 2.19 -14.13 5.18
N TRP A 12 2.67 -14.79 4.14
CA TRP A 12 3.87 -14.42 3.41
C TRP A 12 3.50 -14.10 1.97
N GLY A 13 3.84 -12.89 1.51
CA GLY A 13 3.35 -12.44 0.22
C GLY A 13 4.06 -11.22 -0.32
N SER A 14 3.45 -10.66 -1.34
CA SER A 14 3.88 -9.43 -1.98
C SER A 14 2.68 -8.56 -2.29
N ALA A 15 2.94 -7.28 -2.54
CA ALA A 15 1.93 -6.31 -2.88
C ALA A 15 2.21 -5.63 -4.22
N THR A 16 1.14 -5.22 -4.90
CA THR A 16 1.13 -4.38 -6.10
C THR A 16 0.01 -3.34 -6.00
N SER A 17 0.02 -2.33 -6.87
CA SER A 17 -1.12 -1.43 -7.05
C SER A 17 -1.47 -1.26 -8.53
N ALA A 18 -2.76 -1.15 -8.82
CA ALA A 18 -3.34 -1.20 -10.16
C ALA A 18 -2.67 -0.20 -11.11
N HIS A 19 -2.56 1.07 -10.71
CA HIS A 19 -1.94 2.11 -11.54
C HIS A 19 -0.49 1.81 -11.89
N GLN A 20 0.23 1.17 -10.97
CA GLN A 20 1.66 0.95 -11.10
C GLN A 20 2.00 -0.27 -11.97
N VAL A 21 1.11 -1.26 -12.06
CA VAL A 21 1.40 -2.53 -12.77
C VAL A 21 0.46 -2.87 -13.93
N GLU A 22 -0.83 -2.50 -13.86
CA GLU A 22 -1.82 -2.99 -14.84
C GLU A 22 -1.59 -2.44 -16.25
N GLY A 23 -1.32 -1.14 -16.35
CA GLY A 23 -1.22 -0.43 -17.63
C GLY A 23 -2.58 -0.03 -18.20
N GLY A 24 -2.59 0.89 -19.18
CA GLY A 24 -3.79 1.26 -19.94
C GLY A 24 -4.90 1.94 -19.15
N ASN A 25 -4.58 2.58 -18.02
CA ASN A 25 -5.56 3.26 -17.17
C ASN A 25 -5.95 4.64 -17.73
N HIS A 26 -7.08 5.18 -17.26
CA HIS A 26 -7.47 6.57 -17.50
C HIS A 26 -8.05 7.20 -16.22
N ASN A 27 -7.21 7.94 -15.50
CA ASN A 27 -7.52 8.53 -14.19
C ASN A 27 -6.82 9.89 -14.02
N ASP A 28 -7.01 10.51 -12.85
CA ASP A 28 -6.38 11.79 -12.52
C ASP A 28 -4.85 11.79 -12.57
N TRP A 29 -4.21 10.64 -12.33
CA TRP A 29 -2.77 10.48 -12.49
C TRP A 29 -2.36 10.49 -13.97
N THR A 30 -3.01 9.72 -14.83
CA THR A 30 -2.67 9.72 -16.27
C THR A 30 -2.85 11.10 -16.93
N GLU A 31 -3.84 11.87 -16.46
CA GLU A 31 -4.04 13.25 -16.92
C GLU A 31 -2.94 14.20 -16.40
N TRP A 32 -2.54 14.04 -15.13
CA TRP A 32 -1.48 14.84 -14.54
C TRP A 32 -0.10 14.55 -15.14
N GLU A 33 0.22 13.28 -15.39
CA GLU A 33 1.46 12.81 -16.02
C GLU A 33 1.69 13.52 -17.36
N LYS A 34 0.62 13.69 -18.15
CA LYS A 34 0.62 14.33 -19.47
C LYS A 34 0.41 15.85 -19.42
N SER A 35 0.18 16.43 -18.25
CA SER A 35 -0.14 17.84 -18.13
C SER A 35 1.05 18.73 -18.57
N PRO A 36 0.79 19.88 -19.25
CA PRO A 36 1.86 20.79 -19.66
C PRO A 36 2.75 21.25 -18.51
N ALA A 37 2.17 21.47 -17.33
CA ALA A 37 2.90 21.87 -16.13
C ALA A 37 3.87 20.79 -15.65
N ARG A 38 3.45 19.52 -15.64
CA ARG A 38 4.30 18.39 -15.25
C ARG A 38 5.43 18.18 -16.25
N ILE A 39 5.12 18.21 -17.54
CA ILE A 39 6.11 18.08 -18.62
C ILE A 39 7.16 19.19 -18.54
N ALA A 40 6.73 20.44 -18.36
CA ALA A 40 7.64 21.58 -18.20
C ALA A 40 8.53 21.44 -16.95
N GLN A 41 7.96 20.97 -15.84
CA GLN A 41 8.72 20.69 -14.61
C GLN A 41 9.82 19.64 -14.87
N LEU A 42 9.47 18.49 -15.47
CA LEU A 42 10.42 17.40 -15.72
C LEU A 42 11.57 17.84 -16.63
N LYS A 43 11.26 18.57 -17.71
CA LYS A 43 12.28 19.13 -18.61
C LYS A 43 13.23 20.10 -17.88
N LYS A 44 12.70 20.92 -16.97
CA LYS A 44 13.52 21.83 -16.15
C LYS A 44 14.44 21.06 -15.18
N GLU A 45 14.02 19.89 -14.71
CA GLU A 45 14.81 18.98 -13.89
C GLU A 45 15.82 18.14 -14.72
N GLY A 46 15.89 18.32 -16.04
CA GLY A 46 16.75 17.55 -16.93
C GLY A 46 16.29 16.10 -17.14
N LYS A 47 15.01 15.82 -16.89
CA LYS A 47 14.42 14.48 -17.02
C LYS A 47 13.65 14.36 -18.34
N ASP A 48 13.73 13.20 -18.98
CA ASP A 48 12.86 12.86 -20.11
C ASP A 48 11.45 12.55 -19.61
N PRO A 49 10.41 13.31 -20.01
CA PRO A 49 9.03 13.06 -19.60
C PRO A 49 8.51 11.66 -19.95
N SER A 50 9.06 10.99 -20.97
CA SER A 50 8.60 9.66 -21.41
C SER A 50 8.65 8.61 -20.28
N GLY A 51 9.70 8.66 -19.43
CA GLY A 51 9.88 7.76 -18.28
C GLY A 51 8.96 8.04 -17.09
N PHE A 52 8.11 9.07 -17.18
CA PHE A 52 7.17 9.51 -16.14
C PHE A 52 5.71 9.42 -16.60
N ILE A 53 5.44 8.68 -17.68
CA ILE A 53 4.09 8.36 -18.16
C ILE A 53 3.88 6.86 -17.94
N SER A 54 2.90 6.52 -17.10
CA SER A 54 2.58 5.14 -16.70
C SER A 54 2.33 4.21 -17.90
N GLY A 55 1.56 4.66 -18.89
CA GLY A 55 1.42 3.97 -20.18
C GLY A 55 1.00 2.50 -20.04
N LYS A 56 1.83 1.57 -20.52
CA LYS A 56 1.62 0.12 -20.37
C LYS A 56 2.01 -0.41 -18.99
N ALA A 57 2.75 0.35 -18.19
CA ALA A 57 3.29 -0.09 -16.91
C ALA A 57 4.00 -1.46 -17.05
N CYS A 58 3.51 -2.49 -16.35
CA CYS A 58 3.99 -3.86 -16.45
C CYS A 58 3.10 -4.74 -17.34
N ASP A 59 1.99 -4.20 -17.85
CA ASP A 59 0.94 -4.92 -18.58
C ASP A 59 0.34 -6.09 -17.76
N SER A 60 0.34 -5.98 -16.42
CA SER A 60 -0.24 -7.00 -15.54
C SER A 60 -1.74 -7.17 -15.76
N TYR A 61 -2.43 -6.19 -16.36
CA TYR A 61 -3.83 -6.36 -16.76
C TYR A 61 -4.01 -7.55 -17.72
N ASN A 62 -3.02 -7.81 -18.58
CA ASN A 62 -3.06 -8.93 -19.54
C ASN A 62 -2.19 -10.12 -19.11
N ARG A 63 -1.36 -9.95 -18.06
CA ARG A 63 -0.30 -10.90 -17.67
C ARG A 63 -0.35 -11.32 -16.20
N TYR A 64 -1.42 -11.00 -15.47
CA TYR A 64 -1.53 -11.33 -14.04
C TYR A 64 -1.35 -12.82 -13.75
N GLU A 65 -1.69 -13.72 -14.68
CA GLU A 65 -1.46 -15.16 -14.49
C GLU A 65 0.02 -15.52 -14.39
N GLU A 66 0.85 -14.96 -15.28
CA GLU A 66 2.32 -15.11 -15.26
C GLU A 66 2.88 -14.54 -13.94
N ASP A 67 2.39 -13.37 -13.53
CA ASP A 67 2.81 -12.71 -12.30
C ASP A 67 2.45 -13.57 -11.06
N PHE A 68 1.27 -14.21 -11.05
CA PHE A 68 0.83 -15.08 -9.95
C PHE A 68 1.50 -16.45 -9.96
N ASP A 69 1.89 -16.98 -11.12
CA ASP A 69 2.73 -18.18 -11.22
C ASP A 69 4.08 -17.93 -10.55
N ILE A 70 4.66 -16.75 -10.74
CA ILE A 70 5.88 -16.35 -10.05
C ILE A 70 5.66 -16.24 -8.54
N ALA A 71 4.59 -15.57 -8.08
CA ALA A 71 4.28 -15.49 -6.65
C ALA A 71 4.14 -16.90 -6.03
N LYS A 72 3.49 -17.83 -6.73
CA LYS A 72 3.35 -19.23 -6.31
C LYS A 72 4.70 -19.94 -6.26
N LYS A 73 5.54 -19.77 -7.28
CA LYS A 73 6.91 -20.33 -7.34
C LYS A 73 7.80 -19.83 -6.20
N LEU A 74 7.54 -18.61 -5.73
CA LEU A 74 8.19 -18.02 -4.56
C LEU A 74 7.54 -18.41 -3.23
N ASN A 75 6.67 -19.44 -3.21
CA ASN A 75 6.01 -19.98 -2.02
C ASN A 75 5.14 -18.98 -1.25
N GLN A 76 4.66 -17.93 -1.90
CA GLN A 76 3.76 -16.96 -1.28
C GLN A 76 2.37 -17.57 -1.06
N ASN A 77 1.71 -17.18 0.02
CA ASN A 77 0.38 -17.67 0.41
C ASN A 77 -0.68 -16.55 0.47
N ILE A 78 -0.27 -15.29 0.28
CA ILE A 78 -1.15 -14.13 0.19
C ILE A 78 -0.61 -13.18 -0.90
N HIS A 79 -1.50 -12.49 -1.60
CA HIS A 79 -1.11 -11.40 -2.50
C HIS A 79 -2.05 -10.21 -2.31
N ARG A 80 -1.46 -9.02 -2.14
CA ARG A 80 -2.21 -7.77 -2.05
C ARG A 80 -2.17 -7.04 -3.38
N PHE A 81 -3.33 -6.67 -3.90
CA PHE A 81 -3.46 -5.84 -5.10
C PHE A 81 -4.54 -4.80 -4.87
N SER A 82 -4.55 -3.74 -5.69
CA SER A 82 -5.62 -2.74 -5.66
C SER A 82 -6.56 -2.85 -6.86
N ILE A 83 -7.75 -2.28 -6.73
CA ILE A 83 -8.71 -2.13 -7.83
C ILE A 83 -8.58 -0.72 -8.40
N GLU A 84 -8.52 -0.58 -9.73
CA GLU A 84 -8.54 0.73 -10.38
C GLU A 84 -9.98 1.25 -10.47
N TRP A 85 -10.32 2.21 -9.60
CA TRP A 85 -11.67 2.79 -9.55
C TRP A 85 -12.11 3.37 -10.89
N SER A 86 -11.21 4.02 -11.64
CA SER A 86 -11.57 4.59 -12.95
C SER A 86 -11.99 3.55 -13.99
N ARG A 87 -11.53 2.30 -13.87
CA ARG A 87 -12.00 1.19 -14.71
C ARG A 87 -13.39 0.73 -14.31
N ILE A 88 -13.63 0.60 -13.00
CA ILE A 88 -14.90 0.08 -12.50
C ILE A 88 -16.03 1.09 -12.68
N GLU A 89 -15.78 2.38 -12.44
CA GLU A 89 -16.75 3.45 -12.55
C GLU A 89 -16.18 4.59 -13.42
N PRO A 90 -16.10 4.41 -14.75
CA PRO A 90 -15.50 5.38 -15.67
C PRO A 90 -16.29 6.70 -15.76
N GLU A 91 -17.59 6.66 -15.45
CA GLU A 91 -18.44 7.83 -15.29
C GLU A 91 -19.26 7.69 -14.00
N GLU A 92 -19.67 8.82 -13.38
CA GLU A 92 -20.40 8.79 -12.11
C GLU A 92 -21.65 7.90 -12.19
N GLY A 93 -21.67 6.83 -11.39
CA GLY A 93 -22.79 5.91 -11.30
C GLY A 93 -22.93 4.93 -12.46
N ARG A 94 -22.04 4.96 -13.47
CA ARG A 94 -22.02 3.97 -14.56
C ARG A 94 -20.88 2.99 -14.32
N PHE A 95 -21.24 1.74 -14.03
CA PHE A 95 -20.27 0.68 -13.77
C PHE A 95 -19.96 -0.12 -15.02
N ASP A 96 -18.67 -0.41 -15.23
CA ASP A 96 -18.22 -1.28 -16.30
C ASP A 96 -18.23 -2.74 -15.84
N PHE A 97 -19.03 -3.56 -16.53
CA PHE A 97 -19.20 -4.97 -16.21
C PHE A 97 -17.97 -5.81 -16.61
N GLU A 98 -17.33 -5.53 -17.74
CA GLU A 98 -16.15 -6.27 -18.16
C GLU A 98 -14.95 -5.96 -17.26
N ALA A 99 -14.85 -4.71 -16.77
CA ALA A 99 -13.83 -4.34 -15.79
C ALA A 99 -13.96 -5.12 -14.47
N ILE A 100 -15.16 -5.25 -13.90
CA ILE A 100 -15.33 -6.02 -12.65
C ILE A 100 -15.16 -7.53 -12.89
N LYS A 101 -15.57 -8.04 -14.07
CA LYS A 101 -15.34 -9.43 -14.47
C LYS A 101 -13.86 -9.76 -14.58
N HIS A 102 -13.05 -8.85 -15.10
CA HIS A 102 -11.59 -9.00 -15.09
C HIS A 102 -11.07 -9.22 -13.65
N TYR A 103 -11.50 -8.42 -12.68
CA TYR A 103 -11.09 -8.61 -11.29
C TYR A 103 -11.65 -9.89 -10.64
N GLN A 104 -12.82 -10.37 -11.06
CA GLN A 104 -13.29 -11.71 -10.67
C GLN A 104 -12.34 -12.80 -11.18
N CYS A 105 -11.89 -12.72 -12.44
CA CYS A 105 -10.90 -13.64 -13.01
C CYS A 105 -9.56 -13.56 -12.28
N LEU A 106 -9.09 -12.35 -11.94
CA LEU A 106 -7.86 -12.14 -11.18
C LEU A 106 -7.93 -12.76 -9.78
N VAL A 107 -9.02 -12.51 -9.04
CA VAL A 107 -9.26 -13.11 -7.71
C VAL A 107 -9.29 -14.64 -7.81
N LYS A 108 -9.99 -15.17 -8.83
CA LYS A 108 -10.05 -16.61 -9.08
C LYS A 108 -8.65 -17.18 -9.36
N ALA A 109 -7.84 -16.52 -10.18
CA ALA A 109 -6.49 -16.97 -10.53
C ALA A 109 -5.57 -17.05 -9.31
N LEU A 110 -5.70 -16.15 -8.34
CA LEU A 110 -5.01 -16.25 -7.04
C LEU A 110 -5.50 -17.46 -6.24
N ARG A 111 -6.83 -17.62 -6.10
CA ARG A 111 -7.44 -18.71 -5.35
C ARG A 111 -7.08 -20.09 -5.91
N ASP A 112 -7.09 -20.25 -7.24
CA ASP A 112 -6.69 -21.49 -7.93
C ASP A 112 -5.24 -21.88 -7.63
N ARG A 113 -4.37 -20.90 -7.32
CA ARG A 113 -2.98 -21.12 -6.91
C ARG A 113 -2.83 -21.32 -5.39
N GLY A 114 -3.91 -21.29 -4.63
CA GLY A 114 -3.91 -21.33 -3.17
C GLY A 114 -3.32 -20.07 -2.54
N ILE A 115 -3.37 -18.93 -3.24
CA ILE A 115 -2.92 -17.63 -2.75
C ILE A 115 -4.15 -16.84 -2.30
N GLU A 116 -4.12 -16.35 -1.06
CA GLU A 116 -5.22 -15.55 -0.51
C GLU A 116 -5.19 -14.12 -1.09
N PRO A 117 -6.30 -13.61 -1.62
CA PRO A 117 -6.40 -12.22 -2.08
C PRO A 117 -6.63 -11.27 -0.90
N MET A 118 -5.80 -10.24 -0.80
CA MET A 118 -6.04 -9.06 0.03
C MET A 118 -6.28 -7.85 -0.89
N VAL A 119 -7.49 -7.30 -0.87
CA VAL A 119 -7.91 -6.32 -1.89
C VAL A 119 -7.92 -4.90 -1.32
N THR A 120 -7.15 -4.02 -1.94
CA THR A 120 -7.18 -2.57 -1.68
C THR A 120 -8.17 -1.88 -2.60
N LEU A 121 -9.24 -1.30 -2.04
CA LEU A 121 -10.29 -0.64 -2.81
C LEU A 121 -9.83 0.69 -3.43
N TRP A 122 -8.91 1.40 -2.76
CA TRP A 122 -8.41 2.69 -3.23
C TRP A 122 -6.92 2.85 -2.98
N HIS A 123 -6.19 3.17 -4.04
CA HIS A 123 -4.73 3.35 -4.03
C HIS A 123 -4.31 4.57 -4.86
N PHE A 124 -4.58 5.77 -4.32
CA PHE A 124 -4.18 7.09 -4.83
C PHE A 124 -4.85 7.58 -6.12
N THR A 125 -5.23 6.70 -7.04
CA THR A 125 -5.89 7.08 -8.29
C THR A 125 -7.37 7.37 -8.09
N ASN A 126 -7.88 8.33 -8.85
CA ASN A 126 -9.29 8.67 -8.85
C ASN A 126 -9.82 8.76 -10.28
N PRO A 127 -11.08 8.32 -10.53
CA PRO A 127 -11.74 8.60 -11.80
C PRO A 127 -11.70 10.09 -12.12
N VAL A 128 -11.55 10.43 -13.40
CA VAL A 128 -11.45 11.83 -13.86
C VAL A 128 -12.69 12.64 -13.43
N TRP A 129 -13.89 12.07 -13.58
CA TRP A 129 -15.14 12.71 -13.15
C TRP A 129 -15.18 13.01 -11.64
N PHE A 130 -14.58 12.15 -10.82
CA PHE A 130 -14.52 12.35 -9.37
C PHE A 130 -13.55 13.48 -9.03
N ALA A 131 -12.37 13.48 -9.67
CA ALA A 131 -11.40 14.56 -9.54
C ALA A 131 -11.99 15.92 -10.00
N ASP A 132 -12.76 15.93 -11.09
CA ASP A 132 -13.48 17.09 -11.63
C ASP A 132 -14.52 17.67 -10.68
N LYS A 133 -15.17 16.82 -9.91
CA LYS A 133 -16.09 17.25 -8.85
C LYS A 133 -15.38 17.71 -7.58
N GLY A 134 -14.06 17.90 -7.60
CA GLY A 134 -13.26 18.35 -6.46
C GLY A 134 -12.64 17.21 -5.64
N GLY A 135 -12.77 15.96 -6.10
CA GLY A 135 -12.20 14.78 -5.47
C GLY A 135 -12.54 14.67 -3.98
N TRP A 136 -11.55 14.31 -3.18
CA TRP A 136 -11.71 14.17 -1.72
C TRP A 136 -11.99 15.47 -0.96
N LEU A 137 -11.96 16.65 -1.62
CA LEU A 137 -12.44 17.90 -1.01
C LEU A 137 -13.96 18.07 -1.12
N ASN A 138 -14.62 17.29 -2.00
CA ASN A 138 -16.06 17.29 -2.14
C ASN A 138 -16.72 16.62 -0.92
N SER A 139 -17.74 17.25 -0.34
CA SER A 139 -18.50 16.70 0.78
C SER A 139 -19.30 15.44 0.43
N LYS A 140 -19.58 15.21 -0.86
CA LYS A 140 -20.23 14.00 -1.39
C LYS A 140 -19.26 12.85 -1.67
N ALA A 141 -17.93 13.10 -1.66
CA ALA A 141 -16.92 12.07 -1.93
C ALA A 141 -17.07 10.79 -1.10
N PRO A 142 -17.41 10.84 0.20
CA PRO A 142 -17.66 9.64 0.98
C PRO A 142 -18.76 8.75 0.37
N GLY A 143 -19.86 9.33 -0.11
CA GLY A 143 -20.95 8.58 -0.70
C GLY A 143 -20.58 7.95 -2.05
N TYR A 144 -19.83 8.68 -2.89
CA TYR A 144 -19.31 8.13 -4.15
C TYR A 144 -18.41 6.92 -3.92
N PHE A 145 -17.47 7.04 -2.99
CA PHE A 145 -16.59 5.93 -2.65
C PHE A 145 -17.35 4.74 -2.05
N THR A 146 -18.30 4.98 -1.14
CA THR A 146 -19.10 3.89 -0.56
C THR A 146 -19.91 3.14 -1.62
N ARG A 147 -20.48 3.84 -2.61
CA ARG A 147 -21.20 3.21 -3.74
C ARG A 147 -20.28 2.30 -4.54
N TYR A 148 -19.12 2.82 -4.93
CA TYR A 148 -18.09 2.05 -5.64
C TYR A 148 -17.60 0.84 -4.83
N ALA A 149 -17.22 1.06 -3.57
CA ALA A 149 -16.75 0.00 -2.66
C ALA A 149 -17.80 -1.11 -2.52
N LYS A 150 -19.07 -0.74 -2.35
CA LYS A 150 -20.18 -1.70 -2.30
C LYS A 150 -20.28 -2.52 -3.58
N TYR A 151 -20.24 -1.87 -4.74
CA TYR A 151 -20.31 -2.56 -6.04
C TYR A 151 -19.18 -3.57 -6.21
N VAL A 152 -17.94 -3.18 -5.92
CA VAL A 152 -16.78 -4.09 -5.98
C VAL A 152 -16.94 -5.26 -5.02
N VAL A 153 -17.30 -4.98 -3.76
CA VAL A 153 -17.43 -6.01 -2.72
C VAL A 153 -18.55 -6.98 -3.04
N ASP A 154 -19.72 -6.52 -3.48
CA ASP A 154 -20.83 -7.42 -3.82
C ASP A 154 -20.46 -8.40 -4.95
N ASN A 155 -19.57 -8.00 -5.86
CA ASN A 155 -19.12 -8.84 -6.97
C ASN A 155 -17.94 -9.76 -6.63
N LEU A 156 -17.23 -9.55 -5.51
CA LEU A 156 -16.01 -10.29 -5.15
C LEU A 156 -16.09 -10.99 -3.78
N LYS A 157 -17.12 -10.71 -2.97
CA LYS A 157 -17.23 -11.18 -1.57
C LYS A 157 -17.28 -12.69 -1.39
N SER A 158 -17.61 -13.44 -2.44
CA SER A 158 -17.58 -14.92 -2.44
C SER A 158 -16.18 -15.49 -2.26
N GLU A 159 -15.16 -14.76 -2.70
CA GLU A 159 -13.78 -15.22 -2.79
C GLU A 159 -12.78 -14.30 -2.07
N VAL A 160 -13.20 -13.14 -1.57
CA VAL A 160 -12.34 -12.20 -0.84
C VAL A 160 -12.83 -12.06 0.60
N GLY A 161 -11.92 -12.09 1.57
CA GLY A 161 -12.23 -11.87 3.00
C GLY A 161 -11.42 -10.73 3.63
N LEU A 162 -10.35 -10.28 2.99
CA LEU A 162 -9.43 -9.26 3.50
C LEU A 162 -9.52 -8.00 2.63
N TRP A 163 -10.07 -6.94 3.20
CA TRP A 163 -10.28 -5.67 2.51
C TRP A 163 -9.47 -4.55 3.14
N ILE A 164 -8.81 -3.74 2.30
CA ILE A 164 -8.22 -2.47 2.68
C ILE A 164 -9.03 -1.37 1.99
N THR A 165 -9.66 -0.49 2.75
CA THR A 165 -10.44 0.59 2.12
C THR A 165 -9.54 1.61 1.44
N PHE A 166 -8.43 1.96 2.09
CA PHE A 166 -7.53 3.02 1.66
C PHE A 166 -6.07 2.62 1.90
N ASN A 167 -5.22 2.87 0.91
CA ASN A 167 -3.78 2.89 1.08
C ASN A 167 -3.28 4.33 1.31
N GLU A 168 -2.57 4.54 2.42
CA GLU A 168 -1.83 5.76 2.82
C GLU A 168 -2.54 7.10 2.53
N ALA A 169 -3.86 7.11 2.66
CA ALA A 169 -4.70 8.22 2.25
C ALA A 169 -4.55 9.43 3.18
N PHE A 170 -4.37 9.20 4.48
CA PHE A 170 -4.33 10.26 5.50
C PHE A 170 -3.00 11.02 5.54
N THR A 171 -1.90 10.30 5.29
CA THR A 171 -0.55 10.84 5.47
C THR A 171 0.10 11.15 4.14
N VAL A 172 0.24 10.14 3.27
CA VAL A 172 1.02 10.25 2.04
C VAL A 172 0.20 10.98 0.99
N TYR A 173 -0.97 10.46 0.61
CA TYR A 173 -1.78 11.11 -0.42
C TYR A 173 -2.19 12.54 -0.04
N ALA A 174 -2.77 12.73 1.15
CA ALA A 174 -3.17 14.06 1.59
C ALA A 174 -1.98 15.03 1.72
N GLY A 175 -0.83 14.55 2.21
CA GLY A 175 0.38 15.36 2.33
C GLY A 175 0.96 15.78 0.98
N HIS A 176 1.11 14.82 0.05
CA HIS A 176 1.65 15.07 -1.28
C HIS A 176 0.74 15.94 -2.14
N THR A 177 -0.59 15.79 -2.00
CA THR A 177 -1.55 16.59 -2.78
C THR A 177 -1.83 17.96 -2.16
N LYS A 178 -1.91 18.10 -0.84
CA LYS A 178 -2.37 19.37 -0.19
C LYS A 178 -1.30 20.16 0.53
N LEU A 179 -0.18 19.55 0.93
CA LEU A 179 0.93 20.28 1.55
C LEU A 179 2.06 20.53 0.54
N ASN A 180 2.48 19.50 -0.19
CA ASN A 180 3.63 19.57 -1.09
C ASN A 180 3.27 19.95 -2.53
N ALA A 181 2.09 19.53 -3.03
CA ALA A 181 1.71 19.49 -4.46
C ALA A 181 2.75 18.83 -5.37
N THR A 182 3.30 17.71 -4.91
CA THR A 182 4.19 16.90 -5.76
C THR A 182 3.44 15.82 -6.52
N TRP A 183 2.17 15.60 -6.19
CA TRP A 183 1.22 14.68 -6.83
C TRP A 183 0.04 15.45 -7.43
N PRO A 184 -0.87 14.81 -8.20
CA PRO A 184 -2.03 15.49 -8.78
C PRO A 184 -2.79 16.32 -7.73
N SER A 185 -2.67 17.64 -7.83
CA SER A 185 -3.16 18.55 -6.79
C SER A 185 -3.97 19.68 -7.40
N ARG A 186 -5.29 19.62 -7.19
CA ARG A 186 -6.20 20.73 -7.46
C ARG A 186 -6.14 21.72 -6.29
N GLY A 187 -4.98 22.34 -6.09
CA GLY A 187 -4.69 23.32 -5.03
C GLY A 187 -4.13 22.73 -3.71
N LYS A 188 -3.36 23.58 -3.02
CA LYS A 188 -2.73 23.34 -1.70
C LYS A 188 -3.56 23.92 -0.56
N GLY A 189 -3.13 23.69 0.68
CA GLY A 189 -3.55 24.43 1.87
C GLY A 189 -3.85 23.53 3.06
N ILE A 190 -3.52 23.99 4.26
CA ILE A 190 -3.72 23.22 5.50
C ILE A 190 -5.20 22.94 5.78
N PHE A 191 -6.10 23.87 5.47
CA PHE A 191 -7.55 23.65 5.60
C PHE A 191 -8.05 22.58 4.62
N ASN A 192 -7.53 22.58 3.39
CA ASN A 192 -7.83 21.55 2.40
C ASN A 192 -7.28 20.18 2.84
N PHE A 193 -6.08 20.14 3.41
CA PHE A 193 -5.50 18.93 4.00
C PHE A 193 -6.40 18.35 5.10
N LEU A 194 -6.85 19.18 6.06
CA LEU A 194 -7.72 18.74 7.14
C LEU A 194 -9.11 18.31 6.63
N LYS A 195 -9.69 19.06 5.68
CA LYS A 195 -10.98 18.73 5.06
C LYS A 195 -10.93 17.40 4.31
N MET A 196 -9.88 17.16 3.53
CA MET A 196 -9.65 15.91 2.82
C MET A 196 -9.58 14.72 3.78
N ARG A 197 -8.79 14.82 4.86
CA ARG A 197 -8.68 13.77 5.88
C ARG A 197 -10.02 13.47 6.54
N LYS A 198 -10.81 14.50 6.85
CA LYS A 198 -12.16 14.32 7.42
C LYS A 198 -13.07 13.55 6.45
N ASN A 199 -13.05 13.89 5.17
CA ASN A 199 -13.84 13.19 4.16
C ASN A 199 -13.39 11.74 3.97
N ILE A 200 -12.08 11.49 3.90
CA ILE A 200 -11.52 10.13 3.82
C ILE A 200 -11.92 9.28 5.05
N ALA A 201 -11.83 9.84 6.26
CA ALA A 201 -12.30 9.16 7.47
C ALA A 201 -13.79 8.78 7.39
N LYS A 202 -14.63 9.72 6.97
CA LYS A 202 -16.06 9.46 6.78
C LYS A 202 -16.29 8.38 5.70
N ALA A 203 -15.55 8.44 4.60
CA ALA A 203 -15.63 7.46 3.51
C ALA A 203 -15.25 6.06 3.99
N HIS A 204 -14.19 5.95 4.80
CA HIS A 204 -13.76 4.70 5.40
C HIS A 204 -14.84 4.11 6.31
N ILE A 205 -15.41 4.91 7.22
CA ILE A 205 -16.48 4.46 8.12
C ILE A 205 -17.69 3.95 7.34
N LEU A 206 -18.16 4.71 6.35
CA LEU A 206 -19.32 4.33 5.54
C LEU A 206 -19.04 3.09 4.69
N ALA A 207 -17.84 2.97 4.11
CA ALA A 207 -17.43 1.78 3.38
C ALA A 207 -17.33 0.57 4.31
N TYR A 208 -16.74 0.70 5.49
CA TYR A 208 -16.66 -0.38 6.48
C TYR A 208 -18.05 -0.94 6.82
N GLN A 209 -18.99 -0.06 7.16
CA GLN A 209 -20.37 -0.43 7.47
C GLN A 209 -21.04 -1.14 6.28
N SER A 210 -20.93 -0.55 5.09
CA SER A 210 -21.51 -1.11 3.86
C SER A 210 -20.92 -2.49 3.50
N ILE A 211 -19.61 -2.69 3.69
CA ILE A 211 -18.95 -3.97 3.46
C ILE A 211 -19.47 -4.98 4.47
N LYS A 212 -19.44 -4.67 5.78
CA LYS A 212 -19.96 -5.57 6.81
C LYS A 212 -21.41 -6.00 6.52
N ASP A 213 -22.27 -5.08 6.12
CA ASP A 213 -23.66 -5.39 5.79
C ASP A 213 -23.79 -6.26 4.52
N SER A 214 -22.88 -6.10 3.56
CA SER A 214 -22.85 -6.92 2.34
C SER A 214 -22.50 -8.39 2.63
N TYR A 215 -21.78 -8.68 3.71
CA TYR A 215 -21.48 -10.04 4.18
C TYR A 215 -22.54 -10.62 5.11
N LYS A 216 -23.36 -9.79 5.78
CA LYS A 216 -24.50 -10.26 6.58
C LYS A 216 -25.66 -10.76 5.71
N ASN A 217 -25.89 -10.11 4.58
CA ASN A 217 -27.05 -10.35 3.71
C ASN A 217 -26.76 -11.37 2.59
N VAL A 218 -26.19 -12.53 2.92
CA VAL A 218 -25.99 -13.63 1.95
C VAL A 218 -27.24 -14.50 1.92
N PRO A 219 -27.95 -14.63 0.78
CA PRO A 219 -29.13 -15.47 0.68
C PRO A 219 -28.81 -16.93 1.05
N SER A 220 -29.70 -17.57 1.81
CA SER A 220 -29.60 -18.99 2.16
C SER A 220 -29.46 -19.84 0.89
N GLY A 221 -28.26 -20.35 0.61
CA GLY A 221 -27.97 -21.19 -0.56
C GLY A 221 -26.70 -20.80 -1.35
N GLN A 222 -26.18 -19.57 -1.19
CA GLN A 222 -24.85 -19.22 -1.69
C GLN A 222 -23.82 -19.48 -0.58
N ALA A 223 -23.13 -20.63 -0.66
CA ALA A 223 -21.98 -20.88 0.21
C ALA A 223 -20.84 -19.92 -0.18
N LEU A 224 -20.50 -18.98 0.71
CA LEU A 224 -19.21 -18.30 0.61
C LEU A 224 -18.12 -19.35 0.82
N HIS A 225 -17.03 -19.27 0.06
CA HIS A 225 -15.93 -20.23 0.16
C HIS A 225 -15.43 -20.29 1.62
N ASN A 226 -15.31 -21.48 2.20
CA ASN A 226 -14.81 -21.73 3.57
C ASN A 226 -15.38 -20.81 4.69
N GLY A 227 -16.70 -20.67 4.83
CA GLY A 227 -17.30 -20.03 6.01
C GLY A 227 -17.07 -18.52 6.14
N MET A 228 -16.74 -17.85 5.02
CA MET A 228 -16.40 -16.42 5.00
C MET A 228 -17.50 -15.44 5.45
N SER A 229 -18.76 -15.85 5.64
CA SER A 229 -19.82 -14.95 6.13
C SER A 229 -19.52 -14.35 7.50
N HIS A 230 -18.64 -14.99 8.28
CA HIS A 230 -18.25 -14.55 9.62
C HIS A 230 -16.79 -14.05 9.71
N ASN A 231 -16.00 -14.15 8.62
CA ASN A 231 -14.54 -13.95 8.65
C ASN A 231 -14.06 -12.71 7.86
N VAL A 232 -14.97 -11.81 7.42
CA VAL A 232 -14.56 -10.59 6.72
C VAL A 232 -13.81 -9.65 7.65
N MET A 233 -12.59 -9.27 7.27
CA MET A 233 -11.77 -8.29 7.97
C MET A 233 -11.52 -7.07 7.07
N ILE A 234 -11.74 -5.89 7.63
CA ILE A 234 -11.61 -4.62 6.94
C ILE A 234 -10.59 -3.78 7.70
N GLY A 235 -9.58 -3.31 6.98
CA GLY A 235 -8.51 -2.49 7.53
C GLY A 235 -8.25 -1.24 6.71
N ILE A 236 -7.27 -0.49 7.18
CA ILE A 236 -6.62 0.57 6.42
C ILE A 236 -5.12 0.36 6.50
N THR A 237 -4.42 0.78 5.45
CA THR A 237 -2.98 0.77 5.40
C THR A 237 -2.44 2.19 5.44
N GLU A 238 -1.44 2.46 6.27
CA GLU A 238 -0.78 3.76 6.32
C GLU A 238 0.75 3.65 6.43
N ASN A 239 1.44 4.66 5.89
CA ASN A 239 2.87 4.81 6.02
C ASN A 239 3.23 5.30 7.42
N ASN A 240 3.58 4.40 8.33
CA ASN A 240 4.09 4.78 9.64
C ASN A 240 5.61 4.82 9.61
N VAL A 241 6.20 5.88 10.16
CA VAL A 241 7.67 6.00 10.25
C VAL A 241 8.11 6.00 11.70
N TYR A 242 9.30 5.46 11.94
CA TYR A 242 9.97 5.67 13.19
C TYR A 242 10.52 7.11 13.26
N VAL A 243 10.34 7.76 14.41
CA VAL A 243 10.88 9.11 14.66
C VAL A 243 11.74 9.02 15.92
N PRO A 244 13.08 9.04 15.80
CA PRO A 244 13.95 8.87 16.95
C PRO A 244 13.92 10.10 17.86
N ASP A 245 14.00 9.85 19.16
CA ASP A 245 14.24 10.90 20.16
C ASP A 245 15.62 11.56 19.95
N THR A 246 15.83 12.70 20.62
CA THR A 246 17.08 13.46 20.61
C THR A 246 17.61 13.69 22.01
N LYS A 247 18.87 14.14 22.09
CA LYS A 247 19.51 14.59 23.34
C LYS A 247 18.82 15.80 23.99
N VAL A 248 17.97 16.51 23.24
CA VAL A 248 17.32 17.75 23.70
C VAL A 248 15.84 17.51 23.96
N PHE A 249 15.40 17.74 25.20
CA PHE A 249 14.02 17.52 25.65
C PHE A 249 12.97 18.18 24.73
N TRP A 250 13.13 19.47 24.40
CA TRP A 250 12.16 20.20 23.58
C TRP A 250 12.05 19.65 22.15
N THR A 251 13.17 19.25 21.57
CA THR A 251 13.18 18.61 20.24
C THR A 251 12.52 17.24 20.29
N THR A 252 12.81 16.45 21.31
CA THR A 252 12.16 15.15 21.57
C THR A 252 10.65 15.31 21.74
N TRP A 253 10.21 16.28 22.53
CA TRP A 253 8.80 16.59 22.70
C TRP A 253 8.13 16.96 21.37
N ALA A 254 8.75 17.83 20.57
CA ALA A 254 8.24 18.22 19.25
C ALA A 254 8.16 17.03 18.28
N ARG A 255 9.20 16.17 18.26
CA ARG A 255 9.24 14.93 17.46
C ARG A 255 8.14 13.96 17.86
N ARG A 256 7.90 13.77 19.16
CA ARG A 256 6.81 12.92 19.64
C ARG A 256 5.43 13.47 19.25
N LYS A 257 5.23 14.79 19.28
CA LYS A 257 3.99 15.42 18.79
C LYS A 257 3.82 15.25 17.28
N TYR A 258 4.88 15.47 16.50
CA TYR A 258 4.89 15.22 15.06
C TYR A 258 4.58 13.75 14.73
N LYS A 259 5.27 12.81 15.38
CA LYS A 259 5.03 11.36 15.26
C LYS A 259 3.56 11.06 15.51
N ASN A 260 2.98 11.54 16.61
CA ASN A 260 1.58 11.26 16.93
C ASN A 260 0.60 11.82 15.89
N PHE A 261 0.83 13.05 15.41
CA PHE A 261 -0.01 13.67 14.39
C PHE A 261 0.08 12.97 13.02
N ARG A 262 1.28 12.54 12.64
CA ARG A 262 1.55 11.85 11.38
C ARG A 262 1.07 10.39 11.43
N ASN A 263 1.50 9.64 12.44
CA ASN A 263 1.32 8.19 12.50
C ASN A 263 -0.02 7.73 13.08
N PHE A 264 -0.68 8.51 13.95
CA PHE A 264 -1.84 7.98 14.71
C PHE A 264 -3.12 8.79 14.56
N TYR A 265 -3.11 9.87 13.80
CA TYR A 265 -4.31 10.66 13.57
C TYR A 265 -5.44 9.86 12.94
N PHE A 266 -5.12 8.92 12.04
CA PHE A 266 -6.14 8.10 11.39
C PHE A 266 -6.80 7.10 12.34
N PHE A 267 -6.14 6.73 13.45
CA PHE A 267 -6.68 5.77 14.42
C PHE A 267 -7.60 6.37 15.47
N LYS A 268 -7.32 7.58 15.93
CA LYS A 268 -7.83 8.06 17.22
C LYS A 268 -9.36 8.00 17.34
N ASP A 269 -10.07 8.30 16.25
CA ASP A 269 -11.53 8.35 16.23
C ASP A 269 -12.17 7.24 15.36
N ASN A 270 -11.36 6.49 14.61
CA ASN A 270 -11.84 5.48 13.66
C ASN A 270 -11.54 4.04 14.12
N ALA A 271 -10.84 3.85 15.25
CA ALA A 271 -10.45 2.54 15.76
C ALA A 271 -11.55 1.45 15.79
N PRO A 272 -12.83 1.76 16.08
CA PRO A 272 -13.92 0.78 16.01
C PRO A 272 -14.19 0.23 14.61
N TYR A 273 -13.78 0.95 13.56
CA TYR A 273 -14.00 0.62 12.15
C TYR A 273 -12.77 -0.02 11.50
N TYR A 274 -11.84 -0.54 12.31
CA TYR A 274 -10.73 -1.36 11.85
C TYR A 274 -10.80 -2.74 12.50
N ASP A 275 -10.83 -3.79 11.68
CA ASP A 275 -10.65 -5.16 12.15
C ASP A 275 -9.17 -5.53 12.23
N PHE A 276 -8.33 -4.92 11.38
CA PHE A 276 -6.88 -5.02 11.42
C PHE A 276 -6.20 -3.71 11.00
N ILE A 277 -4.89 -3.64 11.23
CA ILE A 277 -4.02 -2.54 10.84
C ILE A 277 -3.08 -3.00 9.73
N GLY A 278 -3.10 -2.30 8.60
CA GLY A 278 -2.06 -2.41 7.58
C GLY A 278 -0.93 -1.43 7.88
N LEU A 279 0.30 -1.94 7.94
CA LEU A 279 1.51 -1.16 8.13
C LEU A 279 2.31 -1.13 6.83
N ASN A 280 2.55 0.08 6.31
CA ASN A 280 3.60 0.32 5.33
C ASN A 280 4.79 0.96 6.03
N TYR A 281 5.97 0.33 5.94
CA TYR A 281 7.19 0.82 6.58
C TYR A 281 8.37 0.69 5.63
N TYR A 282 9.11 1.78 5.47
CA TYR A 282 10.27 1.83 4.57
C TYR A 282 11.49 2.52 5.20
N HIS A 283 11.25 3.53 6.05
CA HIS A 283 12.29 4.44 6.49
C HIS A 283 11.94 5.10 7.83
N MET A 284 12.96 5.72 8.45
CA MET A 284 12.75 6.60 9.59
C MET A 284 12.71 8.08 9.19
N SER A 285 12.08 8.90 10.01
CA SER A 285 11.98 10.35 9.82
C SER A 285 12.64 11.10 10.97
N ARG A 286 13.66 11.90 10.65
CA ARG A 286 14.31 12.82 11.62
C ARG A 286 13.62 14.19 11.74
N LYS A 287 12.37 14.31 11.29
CA LYS A 287 11.58 15.55 11.35
C LYS A 287 10.84 15.73 12.69
N PRO A 288 10.70 16.96 13.19
CA PRO A 288 11.43 18.16 12.77
C PRO A 288 12.94 18.01 13.00
N ALA A 289 13.72 18.53 12.04
CA ALA A 289 15.18 18.50 12.07
C ALA A 289 15.68 19.83 12.61
N PHE A 290 16.48 19.80 13.67
CA PHE A 290 17.11 21.00 14.25
C PHE A 290 18.63 20.94 14.10
N SER A 291 19.31 20.11 14.91
CA SER A 291 20.77 19.96 14.86
C SER A 291 21.18 18.49 14.84
N LYS A 292 22.06 18.13 13.89
CA LYS A 292 22.62 16.79 13.75
C LYS A 292 23.41 16.34 14.98
N LYS A 293 23.98 17.27 15.76
CA LYS A 293 24.75 16.95 16.99
C LYS A 293 23.86 16.37 18.11
N ASN A 294 22.55 16.58 18.02
CA ASN A 294 21.57 16.17 19.02
C ASN A 294 20.92 14.82 18.70
N GLU A 295 21.25 14.20 17.56
CA GLU A 295 20.72 12.87 17.21
C GLU A 295 21.29 11.80 18.15
N ILE A 296 20.42 10.87 18.55
CA ILE A 296 20.80 9.67 19.32
C ILE A 296 21.09 8.49 18.38
N VAL A 297 20.23 8.30 17.37
CA VAL A 297 20.45 7.30 16.33
C VAL A 297 21.51 7.82 15.36
N SER A 298 22.60 7.06 15.20
CA SER A 298 23.69 7.35 14.25
C SER A 298 23.17 7.43 12.82
N LYS A 299 23.96 8.01 11.90
CA LYS A 299 23.62 8.06 10.48
C LYS A 299 23.48 6.64 9.94
N GLN A 300 22.36 6.35 9.25
CA GLN A 300 22.12 5.05 8.64
C GLN A 300 22.40 5.08 7.13
N GLU A 301 22.26 3.93 6.50
CA GLU A 301 22.25 3.79 5.05
C GLU A 301 21.03 4.47 4.42
N PHE A 302 21.17 4.90 3.17
CA PHE A 302 20.12 5.57 2.43
C PHE A 302 19.78 4.80 1.17
N MET A 303 18.48 4.59 0.95
CA MET A 303 17.92 4.24 -0.35
C MET A 303 18.04 5.49 -1.25
N LYS A 304 19.02 5.48 -2.16
CA LYS A 304 19.45 6.67 -2.92
C LYS A 304 18.37 7.15 -3.87
N GLU A 305 17.61 6.21 -4.41
CA GLU A 305 16.60 6.39 -5.46
C GLU A 305 15.48 7.30 -4.97
N VAL A 306 15.07 7.16 -3.72
CA VAL A 306 13.96 7.92 -3.11
C VAL A 306 14.41 8.75 -1.90
N ASN A 307 15.72 8.79 -1.63
CA ASN A 307 16.37 9.51 -0.54
C ASN A 307 15.77 9.18 0.85
N TRP A 308 15.63 7.89 1.13
CA TRP A 308 15.05 7.39 2.37
C TRP A 308 16.10 6.77 3.28
N GLU A 309 16.12 7.17 4.56
CA GLU A 309 17.05 6.64 5.56
C GLU A 309 16.54 5.31 6.12
N ILE A 310 17.22 4.23 5.77
CA ILE A 310 16.85 2.86 6.11
C ILE A 310 17.16 2.62 7.58
N TYR A 311 16.18 2.13 8.34
CA TYR A 311 16.38 1.80 9.75
C TYR A 311 15.52 0.61 10.15
N PRO A 312 16.04 -0.63 10.07
CA PRO A 312 15.26 -1.85 10.30
C PRO A 312 14.65 -1.90 11.71
N GLU A 313 15.38 -1.49 12.74
CA GLU A 313 14.91 -1.49 14.14
C GLU A 313 13.70 -0.56 14.36
N GLY A 314 13.54 0.48 13.53
CA GLY A 314 12.36 1.33 13.61
C GLY A 314 11.05 0.57 13.32
N MET A 315 11.11 -0.54 12.57
CA MET A 315 9.96 -1.44 12.37
C MET A 315 9.45 -1.97 13.72
N TYR A 316 10.35 -2.45 14.59
CA TYR A 316 10.00 -2.95 15.92
C TYR A 316 9.28 -1.88 16.75
N HIS A 317 9.82 -0.65 16.80
CA HIS A 317 9.22 0.43 17.56
C HIS A 317 7.85 0.86 17.02
N VAL A 318 7.68 0.89 15.70
CA VAL A 318 6.40 1.20 15.07
C VAL A 318 5.37 0.11 15.38
N LEU A 319 5.75 -1.17 15.29
CA LEU A 319 4.89 -2.30 15.66
C LEU A 319 4.46 -2.24 17.14
N LYS A 320 5.39 -1.93 18.07
CA LYS A 320 5.06 -1.74 19.49
C LYS A 320 4.14 -0.54 19.74
N ASP A 321 4.24 0.52 18.94
CA ASP A 321 3.32 1.64 19.02
C ASP A 321 1.92 1.25 18.52
N LEU A 322 1.83 0.51 17.42
CA LEU A 322 0.56 0.06 16.84
C LEU A 322 -0.15 -1.01 17.69
N SER A 323 0.59 -1.83 18.44
CA SER A 323 0.00 -2.86 19.31
C SER A 323 -0.92 -2.29 20.40
N LYS A 324 -0.77 -1.00 20.73
CA LYS A 324 -1.64 -0.28 21.67
C LYS A 324 -3.11 -0.25 21.24
N PHE A 325 -3.38 -0.38 19.93
CA PHE A 325 -4.74 -0.43 19.40
C PHE A 325 -5.40 -1.81 19.57
N LYS A 326 -4.64 -2.84 20.00
CA LYS A 326 -5.14 -4.20 20.24
C LYS A 326 -5.85 -4.78 19.01
N LYS A 327 -5.29 -4.52 17.83
CA LYS A 327 -5.74 -5.06 16.55
C LYS A 327 -4.63 -5.91 15.95
N PRO A 328 -4.97 -6.95 15.18
CA PRO A 328 -4.01 -7.64 14.34
C PRO A 328 -3.29 -6.68 13.40
N ILE A 329 -2.01 -6.92 13.15
CA ILE A 329 -1.19 -6.12 12.23
C ILE A 329 -0.76 -6.99 11.05
N TYR A 330 -0.93 -6.47 9.84
CA TYR A 330 -0.29 -6.97 8.63
C TYR A 330 0.70 -5.92 8.16
N ILE A 331 1.95 -6.31 7.90
CA ILE A 331 2.89 -5.45 7.19
C ILE A 331 2.49 -5.56 5.73
N THR A 332 1.79 -4.56 5.23
CA THR A 332 1.18 -4.56 3.90
C THR A 332 2.14 -4.06 2.83
N GLU A 333 3.20 -3.34 3.23
CA GLU A 333 4.35 -2.98 2.40
C GLU A 333 5.62 -2.82 3.24
N ASN A 334 6.70 -3.43 2.76
CA ASN A 334 8.07 -3.13 3.18
C ASN A 334 9.01 -3.53 2.03
N GLY A 335 9.93 -2.67 1.66
CA GLY A 335 10.83 -2.95 0.54
C GLY A 335 11.87 -1.88 0.27
N ILE A 336 12.69 -2.12 -0.75
CA ILE A 336 13.80 -1.25 -1.14
C ILE A 336 13.89 -1.12 -2.65
N ALA A 337 14.12 0.10 -3.13
CA ALA A 337 14.53 0.37 -4.50
C ALA A 337 16.01 -0.04 -4.65
N ASP A 338 16.26 -1.15 -5.34
CA ASP A 338 17.59 -1.74 -5.49
C ASP A 338 17.69 -2.48 -6.83
N GLU A 339 18.01 -1.75 -7.90
CA GLU A 339 18.07 -2.31 -9.26
C GLU A 339 19.09 -3.45 -9.38
N SER A 340 20.23 -3.36 -8.68
CA SER A 340 21.30 -4.36 -8.75
C SER A 340 21.08 -5.60 -7.87
N ASP A 341 20.05 -5.58 -7.01
CA ASP A 341 19.70 -6.66 -6.07
C ASP A 341 20.78 -6.97 -5.02
N GLN A 342 21.72 -6.05 -4.78
CA GLN A 342 22.85 -6.24 -3.87
C GLN A 342 22.49 -6.01 -2.39
N LEU A 343 21.44 -5.23 -2.13
CA LEU A 343 21.01 -4.83 -0.79
C LEU A 343 19.67 -5.45 -0.39
N ARG A 344 18.85 -5.86 -1.36
CA ARG A 344 17.48 -6.33 -1.16
C ARG A 344 17.38 -7.52 -0.21
N GLU A 345 18.21 -8.53 -0.37
CA GLU A 345 18.22 -9.70 0.52
C GLU A 345 18.50 -9.29 1.97
N LYS A 346 19.57 -8.52 2.18
CA LYS A 346 19.97 -8.02 3.50
C LYS A 346 18.86 -7.15 4.11
N PHE A 347 18.27 -6.26 3.32
CA PHE A 347 17.15 -5.42 3.75
C PHE A 347 15.98 -6.26 4.27
N ILE A 348 15.57 -7.28 3.52
CA ILE A 348 14.48 -8.18 3.90
C ILE A 348 14.80 -8.88 5.23
N LYS A 349 15.97 -9.52 5.31
CA LYS A 349 16.39 -10.27 6.51
C LYS A 349 16.49 -9.39 7.75
N ASP A 350 17.08 -8.20 7.63
CA ASP A 350 17.22 -7.26 8.74
C ASP A 350 15.86 -6.77 9.26
N HIS A 351 14.92 -6.43 8.38
CA HIS A 351 13.59 -6.00 8.80
C HIS A 351 12.79 -7.15 9.41
N LEU A 352 12.83 -8.34 8.80
CA LEU A 352 12.13 -9.52 9.31
C LEU A 352 12.63 -9.95 10.69
N TYR A 353 13.92 -9.78 10.99
CA TYR A 353 14.42 -9.99 12.36
C TYR A 353 13.69 -9.10 13.36
N TRP A 354 13.50 -7.81 13.06
CA TRP A 354 12.80 -6.88 13.96
C TRP A 354 11.28 -7.12 14.02
N VAL A 355 10.68 -7.63 12.95
CA VAL A 355 9.30 -8.14 12.99
C VAL A 355 9.20 -9.33 13.93
N TRP A 356 10.10 -10.31 13.78
CA TRP A 356 10.17 -11.47 14.65
C TRP A 356 10.35 -11.06 16.12
N ARG A 357 11.26 -10.12 16.41
CA ARG A 357 11.44 -9.55 17.76
C ARG A 357 10.16 -8.93 18.32
N ALA A 358 9.41 -8.18 17.52
CA ALA A 358 8.15 -7.59 17.96
C ALA A 358 7.10 -8.66 18.30
N ILE A 359 7.03 -9.73 17.50
CA ILE A 359 6.15 -10.88 17.76
C ILE A 359 6.53 -11.56 19.08
N GLN A 360 7.81 -11.82 19.32
CA GLN A 360 8.28 -12.40 20.59
C GLN A 360 7.92 -11.52 21.80
N ASP A 361 7.89 -10.20 21.61
CA ASP A 361 7.48 -9.23 22.63
C ASP A 361 5.94 -8.99 22.67
N GLY A 362 5.15 -9.93 22.12
CA GLY A 362 3.70 -10.00 22.25
C GLY A 362 2.89 -9.15 21.26
N VAL A 363 3.49 -8.66 20.17
CA VAL A 363 2.74 -7.94 19.12
C VAL A 363 2.05 -8.95 18.19
N ASP A 364 0.73 -8.83 18.00
CA ASP A 364 -0.07 -9.65 17.08
C ASP A 364 0.18 -9.25 15.61
N VAL A 365 1.34 -9.64 15.06
CA VAL A 365 1.65 -9.52 13.63
C VAL A 365 1.28 -10.83 12.94
N ARG A 366 0.47 -10.75 11.88
CA ARG A 366 -0.07 -11.93 11.19
C ARG A 366 0.45 -12.14 9.77
N GLY A 367 1.14 -11.16 9.22
CA GLY A 367 1.70 -11.28 7.88
C GLY A 367 2.69 -10.20 7.49
N TYR A 368 3.48 -10.53 6.48
CA TYR A 368 4.45 -9.66 5.82
C TYR A 368 4.29 -9.78 4.30
N LEU A 369 3.98 -8.64 3.68
CA LEU A 369 3.87 -8.50 2.24
C LEU A 369 4.98 -7.56 1.75
N TYR A 370 5.90 -8.12 0.97
CA TYR A 370 7.00 -7.36 0.40
C TYR A 370 6.49 -6.37 -0.65
N TRP A 371 6.98 -5.13 -0.59
CA TRP A 371 6.78 -4.15 -1.65
C TRP A 371 8.01 -4.13 -2.57
N SER A 372 7.93 -4.68 -3.78
CA SER A 372 6.73 -5.13 -4.50
C SER A 372 7.00 -6.44 -5.25
N LEU A 373 5.94 -7.07 -5.79
CA LEU A 373 6.14 -8.25 -6.62
C LEU A 373 6.97 -7.92 -7.87
N LEU A 374 6.59 -6.86 -8.59
CA LEU A 374 7.19 -6.45 -9.85
C LEU A 374 7.82 -5.06 -9.71
N ASP A 375 8.93 -4.84 -10.42
CA ASP A 375 9.35 -3.48 -10.75
C ASP A 375 8.19 -2.79 -11.47
N ASN A 376 7.88 -1.55 -11.07
CA ASN A 376 6.66 -0.90 -11.49
C ASN A 376 6.83 0.62 -11.63
N PHE A 377 5.76 1.30 -12.01
CA PHE A 377 5.74 2.76 -12.14
C PHE A 377 5.67 3.42 -10.75
N GLU A 378 6.76 3.98 -10.24
CA GLU A 378 6.85 4.55 -8.89
C GLU A 378 6.35 6.00 -8.84
N TRP A 379 5.08 6.20 -9.18
CA TRP A 379 4.36 7.46 -9.01
C TRP A 379 5.08 8.66 -9.68
N ALA A 380 5.39 9.70 -8.89
CA ALA A 380 6.08 10.89 -9.38
C ALA A 380 7.57 10.65 -9.73
N GLU A 381 8.14 9.52 -9.33
CA GLU A 381 9.52 9.12 -9.63
C GLU A 381 9.65 8.31 -10.93
N GLY A 382 8.51 7.93 -11.54
CA GLY A 382 8.48 7.20 -12.80
C GLY A 382 9.04 5.78 -12.67
N PHE A 383 9.58 5.25 -13.77
CA PHE A 383 10.06 3.86 -13.84
C PHE A 383 11.44 3.59 -13.26
N ARG A 384 12.12 4.62 -12.75
CA ARG A 384 13.52 4.50 -12.32
C ARG A 384 13.68 3.70 -11.02
N PRO A 385 12.93 3.95 -9.93
CA PRO A 385 13.06 3.14 -8.72
C PRO A 385 12.62 1.68 -8.98
N ARG A 386 13.44 0.72 -8.55
CA ARG A 386 13.24 -0.72 -8.78
C ARG A 386 12.93 -1.45 -7.47
N PHE A 387 11.67 -1.52 -7.09
CA PHE A 387 11.23 -2.16 -5.84
C PHE A 387 10.90 -3.66 -5.99
N GLY A 388 10.86 -4.20 -7.21
CA GLY A 388 10.35 -5.53 -7.48
C GLY A 388 11.24 -6.66 -6.97
N LEU A 389 10.62 -7.72 -6.45
CA LEU A 389 11.22 -9.06 -6.38
C LEU A 389 11.48 -9.62 -7.78
N VAL A 390 10.71 -9.15 -8.76
CA VAL A 390 10.80 -9.51 -10.17
C VAL A 390 11.13 -8.26 -10.96
N GLU A 391 12.21 -8.32 -11.70
CA GLU A 391 12.57 -7.31 -12.69
C GLU A 391 11.62 -7.40 -13.88
N VAL A 392 11.18 -6.24 -14.37
CA VAL A 392 10.40 -6.12 -15.60
C VAL A 392 11.21 -5.32 -16.61
N ASP A 393 11.50 -5.94 -17.75
CA ASP A 393 12.01 -5.23 -18.92
C ASP A 393 10.84 -4.46 -19.54
N TYR A 394 10.84 -3.13 -19.44
CA TYR A 394 9.70 -2.33 -19.94
C TYR A 394 9.60 -2.24 -21.47
N ALA A 395 10.63 -2.67 -22.21
CA ALA A 395 10.58 -2.74 -23.67
C ALA A 395 9.93 -4.05 -24.14
N THR A 396 10.26 -5.18 -23.50
CA THR A 396 9.78 -6.52 -23.91
C THR A 396 8.65 -7.06 -23.04
N LEU A 397 8.46 -6.49 -21.85
CA LEU A 397 7.58 -6.95 -20.77
C LEU A 397 7.96 -8.31 -20.17
N GLU A 398 9.20 -8.77 -20.39
CA GLU A 398 9.72 -10.00 -19.78
C GLU A 398 9.88 -9.85 -18.26
N ARG A 399 9.51 -10.90 -17.51
CA ARG A 399 9.68 -11.00 -16.06
C ARG A 399 10.91 -11.81 -15.71
N LYS A 400 11.83 -11.24 -14.93
CA LYS A 400 13.02 -11.94 -14.42
C LYS A 400 13.06 -11.90 -12.90
N ILE A 401 12.89 -13.07 -12.27
CA ILE A 401 12.97 -13.23 -10.81
C ILE A 401 14.38 -12.90 -10.33
N ARG A 402 14.50 -11.99 -9.38
CA ARG A 402 15.79 -11.59 -8.80
C ARG A 402 16.32 -12.64 -7.79
N PRO A 403 17.64 -12.79 -7.61
CA PRO A 403 18.22 -13.69 -6.61
C PRO A 403 17.63 -13.53 -5.19
N SER A 404 17.47 -12.30 -4.70
CA SER A 404 16.89 -12.03 -3.38
C SER A 404 15.44 -12.50 -3.24
N ALA A 405 14.69 -12.60 -4.34
CA ALA A 405 13.33 -13.11 -4.33
C ALA A 405 13.30 -14.61 -4.04
N TYR A 406 14.28 -15.37 -4.53
CA TYR A 406 14.41 -16.78 -4.16
C TYR A 406 14.76 -16.94 -2.67
N GLU A 407 15.60 -16.07 -2.11
CA GLU A 407 15.89 -16.06 -0.67
C GLU A 407 14.64 -15.72 0.15
N TYR A 408 13.86 -14.73 -0.26
CA TYR A 408 12.56 -14.45 0.34
C TYR A 408 11.60 -15.64 0.22
N GLY A 409 11.57 -16.31 -0.93
CA GLY A 409 10.74 -17.49 -1.15
C GLY A 409 11.11 -18.70 -0.30
N LYS A 410 12.39 -18.82 0.11
CA LYS A 410 12.82 -19.82 1.12
C LYS A 410 12.22 -19.50 2.48
N ILE A 411 12.24 -18.23 2.91
CA ILE A 411 11.62 -17.78 4.16
C ILE A 411 10.11 -18.07 4.15
N CYS A 412 9.43 -17.77 3.03
CA CYS A 412 8.01 -18.05 2.85
C CYS A 412 7.69 -19.54 3.02
N LEU A 413 8.54 -20.42 2.47
CA LEU A 413 8.40 -21.87 2.54
C LEU A 413 8.67 -22.43 3.94
N THR A 414 9.77 -22.00 4.58
CA THR A 414 10.22 -22.54 5.87
C THR A 414 9.53 -21.90 7.07
N ASN A 415 8.85 -20.76 6.86
CA ASN A 415 8.26 -19.91 7.89
C ASN A 415 9.29 -19.47 8.96
N GLN A 416 10.55 -19.29 8.53
CA GLN A 416 11.72 -19.07 9.39
C GLN A 416 12.71 -18.12 8.70
N LEU A 417 13.34 -17.25 9.49
CA LEU A 417 14.48 -16.42 9.07
C LEU A 417 15.82 -17.10 9.35
#